data_AF-A0A7Y6QT13-F1
#
_entry.id   AF-A0A7Y6QT13-F1
#
_cell.length_a   1.000
_cell.length_b   1.000
_cell.length_c   1.000
_cell.angle_alpha   90.00
_cell.angle_beta   90.00
_cell.angle_gamma   90.00
#
_symmetry.space_group_name_H-M   'P 1'
#
loop_
_entity.id
_entity.type
_entity.pdbx_description
1 polymer ?
#
loop_
_entity_poly.entity_id
_entity_poly.type
_entity_poly.pdbx_seq_one_letter_code
_entity_poly.pdbx_strand_id
1 'polypeptide(L)'
;MARGISTNRNTGSLAACLRSEEIAFVCRYYSFTTKQPQKRLTSAEADQLLSAKLQLVAVYEDGPTSADYFSRARGEQDGKHAYAYARNIGQPTDSAIYFAVDYDATQQDVDGPITQYFQGVKAGLTASNPSQAPYPTGVYGSGRVCAAIKDKQHLAQYAWLAESHGWAGHAGYTKPDIRQEVSVSKLCGLNGGAEGDYEDNFASGSFGAFSSLVGAAAPAALPQPPAAAAAPAATSEFAHKLQQLATDQFGHYHLYNETQSPLAEQIRAYWEDLDMSFPGVQTPWSAVFVSWLMRKAGAAPGEFKASNAHSRFVYWAIQNLKNNAGLFRAYPLADYAPKVGDIIQNNRDGQTLTYSFASAHQSYASHSAVVTERGQDGQGEYAITIGGNENNTVGRQRVALDSNGYVKQRAINPYISVIQCLK
;
A
#
# COMPACT_ATOMS: atom_id res chain seq x y z
N MET A 1 -23.36 -19.00 21.48
CA MET A 1 -22.15 -18.35 20.95
C MET A 1 -21.60 -19.30 19.89
N ALA A 2 -21.40 -18.81 18.67
CA ALA A 2 -20.85 -19.62 17.59
C ALA A 2 -19.33 -19.73 17.78
N ARG A 3 -18.76 -20.93 17.65
CA ARG A 3 -17.30 -21.11 17.61
C ARG A 3 -16.84 -21.07 16.15
N GLY A 4 -15.77 -20.33 15.89
CA GLY A 4 -15.11 -20.19 14.61
C GLY A 4 -13.61 -20.21 14.79
N ILE A 5 -12.88 -20.05 13.68
CA ILE A 5 -11.42 -19.90 13.71
C ILE A 5 -10.97 -18.73 12.83
N SER A 6 -9.81 -18.15 13.15
CA SER A 6 -9.03 -17.31 12.24
C SER A 6 -7.76 -18.06 11.87
N THR A 7 -7.27 -17.88 10.64
CA THR A 7 -6.05 -18.56 10.19
C THR A 7 -5.50 -17.91 8.94
N ASN A 8 -4.17 -17.81 8.86
CA ASN A 8 -3.46 -17.38 7.66
C ASN A 8 -3.19 -18.53 6.67
N ARG A 9 -3.74 -19.73 6.91
CA ARG A 9 -3.68 -20.89 6.02
C ARG A 9 -4.91 -20.97 5.14
N ASN A 10 -4.76 -21.61 3.98
CA ASN A 10 -5.92 -21.94 3.15
C ASN A 10 -6.60 -23.18 3.74
N THR A 11 -7.89 -23.08 4.04
CA THR A 11 -8.65 -24.15 4.71
C THR A 11 -9.73 -24.78 3.84
N GLY A 12 -9.73 -24.49 2.54
CA GLY A 12 -10.74 -25.01 1.61
C GLY A 12 -10.81 -26.54 1.58
N SER A 13 -9.66 -27.22 1.57
CA SER A 13 -9.59 -28.68 1.66
C SER A 13 -9.95 -29.24 3.05
N LEU A 14 -9.99 -28.39 4.08
CA LEU A 14 -10.32 -28.77 5.46
C LEU A 14 -11.79 -28.53 5.80
N ALA A 15 -12.57 -27.94 4.90
CA ALA A 15 -13.93 -27.48 5.14
C ALA A 15 -14.86 -28.54 5.77
N ALA A 16 -14.83 -29.77 5.25
CA ALA A 16 -15.65 -30.87 5.77
C ALA A 16 -15.24 -31.28 7.19
N CYS A 17 -13.93 -31.32 7.47
CA CYS A 17 -13.42 -31.62 8.81
C CYS A 17 -13.76 -30.50 9.79
N LEU A 18 -13.54 -29.23 9.41
CA LEU A 18 -13.88 -28.09 10.26
C LEU A 18 -15.37 -28.13 10.63
N ARG A 19 -16.23 -28.46 9.67
CA ARG A 19 -17.67 -28.59 9.95
C ARG A 19 -17.98 -29.76 10.90
N SER A 20 -17.30 -30.91 10.78
CA SER A 20 -17.50 -32.04 11.71
C SER A 20 -16.99 -31.76 13.12
N GLU A 21 -15.99 -30.88 13.25
CA GLU A 21 -15.46 -30.38 14.53
C GLU A 21 -16.28 -29.20 15.09
N GLU A 22 -17.52 -29.05 14.64
CA GLU A 22 -18.49 -28.04 15.08
C GLU A 22 -18.05 -26.59 14.89
N ILE A 23 -17.09 -26.33 13.99
CA ILE A 23 -16.75 -24.97 13.57
C ILE A 23 -17.94 -24.42 12.77
N ALA A 24 -18.36 -23.21 13.13
CA ALA A 24 -19.48 -22.51 12.52
C ALA A 24 -19.03 -21.47 11.48
N PHE A 25 -17.87 -20.84 11.68
CA PHE A 25 -17.35 -19.82 10.77
C PHE A 25 -15.83 -19.81 10.69
N VAL A 26 -15.29 -19.25 9.61
CA VAL A 26 -13.86 -19.04 9.40
C VAL A 26 -13.60 -17.58 9.04
N CYS A 27 -12.74 -16.92 9.81
CA CYS A 27 -12.21 -15.60 9.51
C CYS A 27 -11.03 -15.72 8.54
N ARG A 28 -11.10 -15.04 7.39
CA ARG A 28 -10.09 -15.11 6.32
C ARG A 28 -9.72 -13.72 5.81
N TYR A 29 -8.52 -13.61 5.24
CA TYR A 29 -7.91 -12.31 5.01
C TYR A 29 -8.11 -11.79 3.58
N TYR A 30 -8.41 -10.51 3.52
CA TYR A 30 -8.09 -9.65 2.38
C TYR A 30 -6.75 -8.99 2.66
N SER A 31 -5.82 -9.14 1.72
CA SER A 31 -4.50 -8.53 1.84
C SER A 31 -3.95 -8.26 0.46
N PHE A 32 -3.48 -7.04 0.23
CA PHE A 32 -2.79 -6.68 -0.99
C PHE A 32 -1.30 -7.02 -0.89
N THR A 33 -0.67 -6.82 0.27
CA THR A 33 0.79 -6.82 0.41
C THR A 33 1.38 -8.15 0.87
N THR A 34 0.58 -9.08 1.40
CA THR A 34 1.11 -10.33 1.98
C THR A 34 1.96 -11.13 0.98
N LYS A 35 3.06 -11.69 1.48
CA LYS A 35 3.93 -12.61 0.75
C LYS A 35 3.59 -14.08 1.00
N GLN A 36 2.64 -14.37 1.89
CA GLN A 36 2.10 -15.72 2.13
C GLN A 36 0.81 -15.89 1.33
N PRO A 37 0.80 -16.57 0.16
CA PRO A 37 -0.39 -16.65 -0.68
C PRO A 37 -1.58 -17.29 0.02
N GLN A 38 -1.32 -18.27 0.90
CA GLN A 38 -2.35 -18.93 1.70
C GLN A 38 -3.13 -18.00 2.63
N LYS A 39 -2.56 -16.83 2.99
CA LYS A 39 -3.25 -15.86 3.85
C LYS A 39 -4.49 -15.31 3.15
N ARG A 40 -4.38 -15.05 1.84
CA ARG A 40 -5.44 -14.47 1.01
C ARG A 40 -6.60 -15.44 0.79
N LEU A 41 -7.82 -15.02 1.11
CA LEU A 41 -9.03 -15.75 0.72
C LEU A 41 -9.14 -15.78 -0.81
N THR A 42 -9.43 -16.94 -1.38
CA THR A 42 -9.71 -17.11 -2.80
C THR A 42 -11.18 -17.47 -3.01
N SER A 43 -11.74 -17.21 -4.20
CA SER A 43 -13.13 -17.58 -4.50
C SER A 43 -13.35 -19.09 -4.40
N ALA A 44 -12.37 -19.90 -4.85
CA ALA A 44 -12.42 -21.35 -4.73
C ALA A 44 -12.43 -21.83 -3.27
N GLU A 45 -11.61 -21.24 -2.41
CA GLU A 45 -11.63 -21.52 -0.97
C GLU A 45 -12.97 -21.09 -0.33
N ALA A 46 -13.47 -19.91 -0.70
CA ALA A 46 -14.75 -19.42 -0.20
C ALA A 46 -15.91 -20.36 -0.58
N ASP A 47 -15.96 -20.80 -1.84
CA ASP A 47 -16.94 -21.77 -2.34
C ASP A 47 -16.89 -23.09 -1.56
N GLN A 48 -15.69 -23.61 -1.30
CA GLN A 48 -15.51 -24.86 -0.55
C GLN A 48 -16.01 -24.74 0.89
N LEU A 49 -15.64 -23.66 1.59
CA LEU A 49 -16.05 -23.41 2.98
C LEU A 49 -17.56 -23.22 3.09
N LEU A 50 -18.15 -22.39 2.22
CA LEU A 50 -19.59 -22.13 2.20
C LEU A 50 -20.40 -23.38 1.81
N SER A 51 -19.91 -24.18 0.87
CA SER A 51 -20.54 -25.46 0.48
C SER A 51 -20.57 -26.46 1.65
N ALA A 52 -19.56 -26.44 2.51
CA ALA A 52 -19.51 -27.21 3.76
C ALA A 52 -20.37 -26.62 4.89
N LYS A 53 -21.17 -25.57 4.62
CA LYS A 53 -22.02 -24.88 5.59
C LYS A 53 -21.28 -24.14 6.70
N LEU A 54 -20.03 -23.75 6.44
CA LEU A 54 -19.30 -22.78 7.25
C LEU A 54 -19.68 -21.37 6.80
N GLN A 55 -19.77 -20.43 7.73
CA GLN A 55 -19.86 -19.00 7.40
C GLN A 55 -18.46 -18.40 7.23
N LEU A 56 -18.36 -17.27 6.54
CA LEU A 56 -17.11 -16.55 6.34
C LEU A 56 -17.17 -15.17 6.97
N VAL A 57 -16.06 -14.76 7.59
CA VAL A 57 -15.81 -13.40 8.06
C VAL A 57 -14.58 -12.88 7.34
N ALA A 58 -14.65 -11.68 6.74
CA ALA A 58 -13.53 -11.07 6.05
C ALA A 58 -12.80 -10.07 6.94
N VAL A 59 -11.47 -10.09 6.94
CA VAL A 59 -10.61 -9.09 7.59
C VAL A 59 -9.55 -8.56 6.64
N TYR A 60 -9.41 -7.24 6.54
CA TYR A 60 -8.35 -6.56 5.80
C TYR A 60 -7.13 -6.33 6.71
N GLU A 61 -5.97 -6.81 6.29
CA GLU A 61 -4.72 -6.66 7.05
C GLU A 61 -3.46 -6.68 6.16
N ASP A 62 -2.78 -5.54 6.07
CA ASP A 62 -1.55 -5.34 5.29
C ASP A 62 -0.38 -4.79 6.15
N GLY A 63 -0.20 -5.36 7.34
CA GLY A 63 0.82 -4.95 8.32
C GLY A 63 0.45 -3.73 9.20
N PRO A 64 -0.77 -3.65 9.77
CA PRO A 64 -1.20 -2.54 10.61
C PRO A 64 -0.65 -2.65 12.05
N THR A 65 0.67 -2.82 12.19
CA THR A 65 1.36 -3.19 13.45
C THR A 65 2.03 -2.00 14.18
N SER A 66 1.84 -0.78 13.70
CA SER A 66 2.33 0.45 14.34
C SER A 66 1.53 1.67 13.91
N ALA A 67 1.60 2.76 14.69
CA ALA A 67 0.87 4.00 14.44
C ALA A 67 1.12 4.60 13.04
N ASP A 68 2.32 4.43 12.48
CA ASP A 68 2.73 4.98 11.18
C ASP A 68 1.97 4.38 9.99
N TYR A 69 1.36 3.21 10.17
CA TYR A 69 0.47 2.62 9.18
C TYR A 69 -0.79 3.48 8.99
N PHE A 70 -1.29 4.09 10.05
CA PHE A 70 -2.63 4.64 10.10
C PHE A 70 -2.64 6.11 9.68
N SER A 71 -3.45 6.41 8.68
CA SER A 71 -3.82 7.77 8.29
C SER A 71 -5.15 7.71 7.54
N ARG A 72 -5.81 8.87 7.40
CA ARG A 72 -7.03 8.95 6.58
C ARG A 72 -6.80 8.49 5.14
N ALA A 73 -5.69 8.89 4.53
CA ALA A 73 -5.36 8.53 3.16
C ALA A 73 -5.14 7.01 3.01
N ARG A 74 -4.39 6.39 3.94
CA ARG A 74 -4.23 4.93 3.96
C ARG A 74 -5.57 4.23 4.11
N GLY A 75 -6.41 4.70 5.03
CA GLY A 75 -7.74 4.13 5.24
C GLY A 75 -8.62 4.19 4.00
N GLU A 76 -8.59 5.29 3.26
CA GLU A 76 -9.35 5.41 2.01
C GLU A 76 -8.87 4.41 0.95
N GLN A 77 -7.55 4.22 0.82
CA GLN A 77 -6.96 3.22 -0.07
C GLN A 77 -7.38 1.81 0.34
N ASP A 78 -7.34 1.50 1.64
CA ASP A 78 -7.66 0.18 2.17
C ASP A 78 -9.13 -0.14 2.03
N GLY A 79 -10.00 0.85 2.26
CA GLY A 79 -11.42 0.73 1.99
C GLY A 79 -11.71 0.40 0.52
N LYS A 80 -11.02 1.05 -0.42
CA LYS A 80 -11.16 0.77 -1.86
C LYS A 80 -10.64 -0.63 -2.23
N HIS A 81 -9.47 -1.02 -1.72
CA HIS A 81 -8.91 -2.36 -1.96
C HIS A 81 -9.81 -3.45 -1.37
N ALA A 82 -10.26 -3.27 -0.13
CA ALA A 82 -11.18 -4.18 0.54
C ALA A 82 -12.50 -4.33 -0.23
N TYR A 83 -13.08 -3.21 -0.70
CA TYR A 83 -14.28 -3.26 -1.55
C TYR A 83 -14.04 -4.09 -2.80
N ALA A 84 -12.99 -3.79 -3.56
CA ALA A 84 -12.70 -4.49 -4.81
C ALA A 84 -12.43 -5.99 -4.58
N TYR A 85 -11.72 -6.32 -3.50
CA TYR A 85 -11.49 -7.71 -3.10
C TYR A 85 -12.81 -8.42 -2.77
N ALA A 86 -13.66 -7.80 -1.94
CA ALA A 86 -14.97 -8.33 -1.58
C ALA A 86 -15.84 -8.61 -2.81
N ARG A 87 -15.85 -7.69 -3.80
CA ARG A 87 -16.55 -7.88 -5.07
C ARG A 87 -16.00 -9.05 -5.88
N ASN A 88 -14.67 -9.21 -5.93
CA ASN A 88 -14.02 -10.32 -6.66
C ASN A 88 -14.30 -11.68 -6.02
N ILE A 89 -14.42 -11.73 -4.70
CA ILE A 89 -14.83 -12.95 -3.98
C ILE A 89 -16.32 -13.23 -4.16
N GLY A 90 -17.14 -12.22 -4.45
CA GLY A 90 -18.59 -12.34 -4.44
C GLY A 90 -19.18 -12.20 -3.03
N GLN A 91 -18.49 -11.49 -2.13
CA GLN A 91 -18.98 -11.21 -0.79
C GLN A 91 -20.28 -10.36 -0.85
N PRO A 92 -21.37 -10.77 -0.21
CA PRO A 92 -22.61 -9.99 -0.12
C PRO A 92 -22.42 -8.65 0.61
N THR A 93 -23.03 -7.58 0.12
CA THR A 93 -22.84 -6.21 0.66
C THR A 93 -23.52 -5.96 2.01
N ASP A 94 -24.39 -6.87 2.45
CA ASP A 94 -25.00 -6.89 3.77
C ASP A 94 -24.14 -7.63 4.83
N SER A 95 -22.95 -8.10 4.43
CA SER A 95 -21.93 -8.67 5.34
C SER A 95 -20.78 -7.70 5.57
N ALA A 96 -19.98 -7.89 6.63
CA ALA A 96 -18.98 -6.93 7.05
C ALA A 96 -17.57 -7.23 6.52
N ILE A 97 -16.75 -6.17 6.46
CA ILE A 97 -15.30 -6.29 6.34
C ILE A 97 -14.67 -5.70 7.61
N TYR A 98 -13.92 -6.50 8.33
CA TYR A 98 -13.15 -6.05 9.49
C TYR A 98 -11.82 -5.42 9.04
N PHE A 99 -11.35 -4.40 9.76
CA PHE A 99 -10.05 -3.78 9.51
C PHE A 99 -9.20 -3.89 10.77
N ALA A 100 -7.99 -4.41 10.63
CA ALA A 100 -7.12 -4.72 11.74
C ALA A 100 -6.34 -3.51 12.26
N VAL A 101 -6.26 -3.41 13.60
CA VAL A 101 -5.28 -2.63 14.36
C VAL A 101 -4.50 -3.64 15.20
N ASP A 102 -3.38 -4.12 14.67
CA ASP A 102 -2.71 -5.33 15.15
C ASP A 102 -1.51 -5.00 16.03
N TYR A 103 -1.74 -4.14 17.03
CA TYR A 103 -0.79 -3.81 18.08
C TYR A 103 -1.53 -3.16 19.27
N ASP A 104 -0.84 -3.05 20.42
CA ASP A 104 -1.41 -2.38 21.61
C ASP A 104 -1.38 -0.85 21.47
N ALA A 105 -2.29 -0.32 20.67
CA ALA A 105 -2.36 1.09 20.33
C ALA A 105 -2.52 2.01 21.56
N THR A 106 -1.74 3.09 21.60
CA THR A 106 -1.85 4.09 22.66
C THR A 106 -3.16 4.88 22.52
N GLN A 107 -3.57 5.60 23.58
CA GLN A 107 -4.74 6.48 23.48
C GLN A 107 -4.54 7.58 22.42
N GLN A 108 -3.31 8.07 22.26
CA GLN A 108 -2.97 9.07 21.23
C GLN A 108 -3.09 8.50 19.82
N ASP A 109 -2.66 7.25 19.61
CA ASP A 109 -2.79 6.58 18.32
C ASP A 109 -4.27 6.41 17.95
N VAL A 110 -5.08 6.02 18.95
CA VAL A 110 -6.52 5.86 18.81
C VAL A 110 -7.17 7.19 18.43
N ASP A 111 -6.96 8.24 19.22
CA ASP A 111 -7.61 9.54 19.01
C ASP A 111 -7.14 10.26 17.74
N GLY A 112 -5.93 9.98 17.28
CA GLY A 112 -5.35 10.55 16.07
C GLY A 112 -5.42 9.58 14.88
N PRO A 113 -4.29 8.95 14.53
CA PRO A 113 -4.11 8.28 13.24
C PRO A 113 -5.10 7.12 13.00
N ILE A 114 -5.47 6.33 14.02
CA ILE A 114 -6.41 5.21 13.87
C ILE A 114 -7.84 5.71 13.62
N THR A 115 -8.31 6.71 14.37
CA THR A 115 -9.61 7.36 14.09
C THR A 115 -9.67 7.90 12.67
N GLN A 116 -8.61 8.61 12.25
CA GLN A 116 -8.50 9.15 10.89
C GLN A 116 -8.53 8.04 9.85
N TYR A 117 -7.83 6.93 10.08
CA TYR A 117 -7.85 5.76 9.23
C TYR A 117 -9.26 5.19 9.06
N PHE A 118 -10.01 4.96 10.15
CA PHE A 118 -11.38 4.43 10.03
C PHE A 118 -12.36 5.38 9.35
N GLN A 119 -12.17 6.70 9.49
CA GLN A 119 -12.90 7.69 8.67
C GLN A 119 -12.54 7.55 7.18
N GLY A 120 -11.26 7.32 6.88
CA GLY A 120 -10.77 7.02 5.53
C GLY A 120 -11.39 5.74 4.96
N VAL A 121 -11.40 4.64 5.73
CA VAL A 121 -12.02 3.36 5.33
C VAL A 121 -13.47 3.55 4.94
N LYS A 122 -14.25 4.25 5.77
CA LYS A 122 -15.66 4.57 5.46
C LYS A 122 -15.78 5.37 4.17
N ALA A 123 -14.91 6.36 3.96
CA ALA A 123 -14.88 7.14 2.72
C ALA A 123 -14.54 6.28 1.50
N GLY A 124 -13.53 5.41 1.59
CA GLY A 124 -13.08 4.52 0.51
C GLY A 124 -14.15 3.51 0.11
N LEU A 125 -14.81 2.88 1.08
CA LEU A 125 -15.93 1.97 0.84
C LEU A 125 -17.11 2.68 0.18
N THR A 126 -17.47 3.88 0.66
CA THR A 126 -18.58 4.68 0.10
C THR A 126 -18.28 5.12 -1.34
N ALA A 127 -17.06 5.60 -1.58
CA ALA A 127 -16.63 6.07 -2.90
C ALA A 127 -16.58 4.95 -3.96
N SER A 128 -16.44 3.69 -3.53
CA SER A 128 -16.33 2.54 -4.44
C SER A 128 -17.65 2.16 -5.10
N ASN A 129 -18.79 2.48 -4.48
CA ASN A 129 -20.10 2.47 -5.13
C ASN A 129 -21.07 3.44 -4.42
N PRO A 130 -21.11 4.71 -4.83
CA PRO A 130 -21.95 5.73 -4.19
C PRO A 130 -23.46 5.48 -4.30
N SER A 131 -23.88 4.59 -5.20
CA SER A 131 -25.29 4.24 -5.43
C SER A 131 -25.82 3.13 -4.51
N GLN A 132 -24.94 2.53 -3.70
CA GLN A 132 -25.27 1.44 -2.80
C GLN A 132 -24.73 1.74 -1.40
N ALA A 133 -25.38 1.19 -0.37
CA ALA A 133 -24.80 1.21 0.96
C ALA A 133 -23.41 0.53 0.94
N PRO A 134 -22.39 1.13 1.56
CA PRO A 134 -21.08 0.49 1.69
C PRO A 134 -21.20 -0.78 2.55
N TYR A 135 -20.24 -1.70 2.38
CA TYR A 135 -20.10 -2.84 3.31
C TYR A 135 -20.04 -2.32 4.76
N PRO A 136 -20.81 -2.92 5.69
CA PRO A 136 -20.58 -2.74 7.12
C PRO A 136 -19.11 -2.90 7.50
N THR A 137 -18.61 -2.03 8.37
CA THR A 137 -17.22 -2.07 8.85
C THR A 137 -17.13 -2.77 10.20
N GLY A 138 -16.13 -3.62 10.36
CA GLY A 138 -15.69 -4.13 11.66
C GLY A 138 -14.32 -3.57 12.04
N VAL A 139 -14.02 -3.50 13.32
CA VAL A 139 -12.66 -3.23 13.84
C VAL A 139 -12.13 -4.47 14.53
N TYR A 140 -10.89 -4.87 14.22
CA TYR A 140 -10.13 -5.85 15.01
C TYR A 140 -9.05 -5.10 15.81
N GLY A 141 -8.89 -5.41 17.09
CA GLY A 141 -7.81 -4.85 17.92
C GLY A 141 -8.05 -4.97 19.42
N SER A 142 -7.31 -4.16 20.21
CA SER A 142 -7.44 -4.12 21.67
C SER A 142 -8.83 -3.64 22.13
N GLY A 143 -9.15 -3.89 23.40
CA GLY A 143 -10.42 -3.42 23.99
C GLY A 143 -10.55 -1.90 23.96
N ARG A 144 -9.44 -1.15 24.09
CA ARG A 144 -9.39 0.31 23.89
C ARG A 144 -9.80 0.69 22.47
N VAL A 145 -9.20 0.05 21.47
CA VAL A 145 -9.48 0.32 20.05
C VAL A 145 -10.95 0.00 19.74
N CYS A 146 -11.43 -1.18 20.15
CA CYS A 146 -12.81 -1.59 19.93
C CYS A 146 -13.81 -0.60 20.56
N ALA A 147 -13.60 -0.23 21.83
CA ALA A 147 -14.45 0.73 22.53
C ALA A 147 -14.45 2.12 21.85
N ALA A 148 -13.29 2.57 21.37
CA ALA A 148 -13.20 3.87 20.71
C ALA A 148 -13.89 3.87 19.34
N ILE A 149 -13.53 2.93 18.47
CA ILE A 149 -13.94 2.95 17.06
C ILE A 149 -15.41 2.53 16.88
N LYS A 150 -15.87 1.48 17.59
CA LYS A 150 -17.27 1.03 17.52
C LYS A 150 -18.18 1.86 18.43
N ASP A 151 -17.87 1.91 19.72
CA ASP A 151 -18.85 2.36 20.71
C ASP A 151 -18.87 3.90 20.89
N LYS A 152 -17.71 4.56 20.81
CA LYS A 152 -17.63 6.03 21.02
C LYS A 152 -17.78 6.81 19.72
N GLN A 153 -17.10 6.38 18.65
CA GLN A 153 -17.03 7.12 17.39
C GLN A 153 -17.97 6.60 16.32
N HIS A 154 -18.52 5.40 16.48
CA HIS A 154 -19.45 4.79 15.53
C HIS A 154 -18.89 4.71 14.10
N LEU A 155 -17.58 4.47 13.98
CA LEU A 155 -16.88 4.29 12.70
C LEU A 155 -16.83 2.82 12.27
N ALA A 156 -17.05 1.90 13.20
CA ALA A 156 -17.29 0.48 12.93
C ALA A 156 -18.65 0.06 13.50
N GLN A 157 -19.32 -0.86 12.80
CA GLN A 157 -20.55 -1.51 13.26
C GLN A 157 -20.24 -2.70 14.17
N TYR A 158 -19.12 -3.39 13.91
CA TYR A 158 -18.72 -4.58 14.65
C TYR A 158 -17.33 -4.44 15.29
N ALA A 159 -17.09 -5.19 16.35
CA ALA A 159 -15.84 -5.26 17.09
C ALA A 159 -15.40 -6.72 17.24
N TRP A 160 -14.15 -6.96 16.87
CA TRP A 160 -13.43 -8.20 17.05
C TRP A 160 -12.29 -7.96 18.05
N LEU A 161 -12.48 -8.43 19.28
CA LEU A 161 -11.51 -8.28 20.36
C LEU A 161 -10.35 -9.26 20.13
N ALA A 162 -9.14 -8.73 20.04
CA ALA A 162 -7.91 -9.50 19.89
C ALA A 162 -7.63 -10.39 21.11
N GLU A 163 -6.91 -11.49 20.87
CA GLU A 163 -6.63 -12.53 21.87
C GLU A 163 -5.72 -12.06 23.02
N SER A 164 -4.97 -10.96 22.84
CA SER A 164 -4.03 -10.50 23.85
C SER A 164 -4.75 -9.90 25.07
N HIS A 165 -4.78 -10.67 26.16
CA HIS A 165 -5.32 -10.25 27.47
C HIS A 165 -4.52 -9.10 28.10
N GLY A 166 -3.27 -8.91 27.66
CA GLY A 166 -2.39 -7.83 28.12
C GLY A 166 -2.63 -6.48 27.43
N TRP A 167 -3.33 -6.47 26.29
CA TRP A 167 -3.59 -5.22 25.57
C TRP A 167 -4.61 -4.33 26.28
N ALA A 168 -4.44 -3.03 26.08
CA ALA A 168 -5.21 -2.02 26.79
C ALA A 168 -6.72 -2.21 26.63
N GLY A 169 -7.44 -2.20 27.75
CA GLY A 169 -8.89 -2.28 27.79
C GLY A 169 -9.48 -3.67 27.56
N HIS A 170 -8.68 -4.73 27.39
CA HIS A 170 -9.18 -6.09 27.17
C HIS A 170 -10.22 -6.51 28.22
N ALA A 171 -9.86 -6.47 29.51
CA ALA A 171 -10.75 -6.88 30.61
C ALA A 171 -12.03 -6.02 30.72
N GLY A 172 -11.98 -4.76 30.27
CA GLY A 172 -13.11 -3.83 30.32
C GLY A 172 -14.08 -3.95 29.14
N TYR A 173 -13.64 -4.53 28.02
CA TYR A 173 -14.44 -4.62 26.80
C TYR A 173 -15.27 -5.90 26.75
N THR A 174 -16.45 -5.86 27.39
CA THR A 174 -17.24 -7.07 27.69
C THR A 174 -18.22 -7.51 26.60
N LYS A 175 -18.43 -6.70 25.55
CA LYS A 175 -19.43 -6.97 24.49
C LYS A 175 -18.84 -6.94 23.07
N PRO A 176 -17.77 -7.68 22.77
CA PRO A 176 -17.34 -7.85 21.39
C PRO A 176 -18.35 -8.69 20.60
N ASP A 177 -18.42 -8.48 19.29
CA ASP A 177 -19.22 -9.34 18.40
C ASP A 177 -18.46 -10.63 18.08
N ILE A 178 -17.12 -10.55 18.02
CA ILE A 178 -16.18 -11.67 17.93
C ILE A 178 -15.09 -11.51 18.99
N ARG A 179 -14.81 -12.55 19.78
CA ARG A 179 -13.63 -12.60 20.65
C ARG A 179 -12.66 -13.65 20.14
N GLN A 180 -11.41 -13.26 19.92
CA GLN A 180 -10.33 -14.19 19.62
C GLN A 180 -9.72 -14.73 20.92
N GLU A 181 -9.31 -15.98 20.91
CA GLU A 181 -8.57 -16.63 21.99
C GLU A 181 -7.49 -17.53 21.38
N VAL A 182 -6.35 -17.65 22.07
CA VAL A 182 -5.29 -18.58 21.68
C VAL A 182 -5.85 -20.00 21.71
N SER A 183 -5.77 -20.69 20.57
CA SER A 183 -6.13 -22.10 20.51
C SER A 183 -5.05 -22.94 21.19
N VAL A 184 -5.41 -24.05 21.84
CA VAL A 184 -4.44 -24.93 22.53
C VAL A 184 -4.46 -26.38 22.02
N SER A 185 -5.28 -26.65 21.01
CA SER A 185 -5.52 -28.00 20.48
C SER A 185 -5.15 -28.08 18.99
N LYS A 186 -4.97 -29.30 18.48
CA LYS A 186 -4.94 -29.52 17.04
C LYS A 186 -6.36 -29.56 16.49
N LEU A 187 -6.55 -29.03 15.28
CA LEU A 187 -7.84 -28.99 14.60
C LEU A 187 -7.66 -29.28 13.12
N CYS A 188 -8.14 -30.42 12.63
CA CYS A 188 -8.10 -30.76 11.20
C CYS A 188 -6.70 -30.66 10.55
N GLY A 189 -5.65 -30.95 11.32
CA GLY A 189 -4.25 -30.84 10.88
C GLY A 189 -3.61 -29.46 11.10
N LEU A 190 -4.38 -28.46 11.54
CA LEU A 190 -3.86 -27.17 12.01
C LEU A 190 -3.36 -27.32 13.45
N ASN A 191 -2.20 -26.75 13.75
CA ASN A 191 -1.67 -26.74 15.11
C ASN A 191 -2.20 -25.51 15.88
N GLY A 192 -2.61 -25.70 17.12
CA GLY A 192 -2.84 -24.58 18.04
C GLY A 192 -1.56 -24.14 18.74
N GLY A 193 -1.69 -23.13 19.59
CA GLY A 193 -0.62 -22.51 20.37
C GLY A 193 -0.40 -21.05 19.98
N ALA A 194 0.46 -20.34 20.72
CA ALA A 194 0.78 -18.93 20.48
C ALA A 194 1.47 -18.68 19.12
N GLU A 195 2.05 -19.71 18.51
CA GLU A 195 2.60 -19.69 17.15
C GLU A 195 1.86 -20.70 16.24
N GLY A 196 0.59 -20.98 16.59
CA GLY A 196 -0.25 -21.94 15.90
C GLY A 196 -0.61 -21.50 14.49
N ASP A 197 -1.18 -22.44 13.74
CA ASP A 197 -1.76 -22.19 12.42
C ASP A 197 -3.13 -21.50 12.50
N TYR A 198 -3.77 -21.45 13.68
CA TYR A 198 -5.09 -20.87 13.87
C TYR A 198 -5.36 -20.38 15.30
N GLU A 199 -6.30 -19.45 15.44
CA GLU A 199 -6.84 -18.97 16.71
C GLU A 199 -8.33 -19.29 16.83
N ASP A 200 -8.80 -19.57 18.04
CA ASP A 200 -10.22 -19.80 18.31
C ASP A 200 -10.96 -18.46 18.31
N ASN A 201 -12.16 -18.44 17.75
CA ASN A 201 -12.99 -17.24 17.69
C ASN A 201 -14.40 -17.55 18.18
N PHE A 202 -14.94 -16.68 19.01
CA PHE A 202 -16.25 -16.85 19.62
C PHE A 202 -17.15 -15.68 19.30
N ALA A 203 -18.21 -15.94 18.54
CA ALA A 203 -19.10 -14.90 18.04
C ALA A 203 -20.49 -14.94 18.67
N SER A 204 -21.09 -13.77 18.87
CA SER A 204 -22.44 -13.62 19.42
C SER A 204 -23.28 -12.68 18.55
N GLY A 205 -24.58 -12.97 18.44
CA GLY A 205 -25.50 -12.13 17.66
C GLY A 205 -25.16 -12.08 16.17
N SER A 206 -25.33 -10.91 15.56
CA SER A 206 -24.81 -10.62 14.23
C SER A 206 -23.36 -10.15 14.35
N PHE A 207 -22.47 -10.76 13.57
CA PHE A 207 -21.04 -10.48 13.57
C PHE A 207 -20.49 -10.32 12.15
N GLY A 208 -21.35 -9.87 11.23
CA GLY A 208 -20.95 -9.52 9.88
C GLY A 208 -20.54 -10.69 8.97
N ALA A 209 -20.79 -11.94 9.35
CA ALA A 209 -20.48 -13.10 8.52
C ALA A 209 -21.42 -13.24 7.31
N PHE A 210 -20.94 -13.91 6.26
CA PHE A 210 -21.73 -14.30 5.09
C PHE A 210 -21.74 -15.83 4.91
N SER A 211 -22.85 -16.33 4.35
CA SER A 211 -23.12 -17.77 4.19
C SER A 211 -23.32 -18.19 2.72
N SER A 212 -23.11 -17.26 1.79
CA SER A 212 -23.25 -17.49 0.35
C SER A 212 -22.42 -16.46 -0.40
N LEU A 213 -21.97 -16.81 -1.60
CA LEU A 213 -21.51 -15.82 -2.57
C LEU A 213 -22.71 -15.29 -3.35
N VAL A 214 -22.74 -13.99 -3.58
CA VAL A 214 -23.58 -13.45 -4.65
C VAL A 214 -22.84 -13.68 -5.97
N GLY A 215 -23.58 -14.01 -7.03
CA GLY A 215 -23.00 -14.20 -8.35
C GLY A 215 -22.04 -13.05 -8.62
N ALA A 216 -20.76 -13.39 -8.83
CA ALA A 216 -19.75 -12.40 -9.10
C ALA A 216 -20.32 -11.55 -10.25
N ALA A 217 -20.58 -10.28 -9.99
CA ALA A 217 -20.79 -9.37 -11.10
C ALA A 217 -19.59 -9.61 -12.03
N ALA A 218 -19.85 -9.84 -13.34
CA ALA A 218 -18.79 -10.08 -14.33
C ALA A 218 -17.58 -9.22 -13.96
N PRO A 219 -16.39 -9.84 -13.78
CA PRO A 219 -15.34 -9.32 -12.92
C PRO A 219 -15.27 -7.82 -13.08
N ALA A 220 -15.73 -7.09 -12.07
CA ALA A 220 -15.46 -5.67 -12.04
C ALA A 220 -13.94 -5.62 -11.96
N ALA A 221 -13.30 -5.20 -13.07
CA ALA A 221 -11.92 -4.78 -13.01
C ALA A 221 -11.81 -3.86 -11.79
N LEU A 222 -10.73 -4.02 -11.02
CA LEU A 222 -10.39 -3.12 -9.91
C LEU A 222 -10.78 -1.68 -10.29
N PRO A 223 -11.52 -0.95 -9.44
CA PRO A 223 -12.26 0.24 -9.84
C PRO A 223 -11.38 1.20 -10.63
N GLN A 224 -11.79 1.47 -11.88
CA GLN A 224 -11.22 2.53 -12.69
C GLN A 224 -11.84 3.88 -12.28
N PRO A 225 -11.06 4.98 -12.23
CA PRO A 225 -11.54 6.30 -11.85
C PRO A 225 -12.60 6.86 -12.82
N PRO A 226 -13.49 7.77 -12.36
CA PRO A 226 -14.60 8.29 -13.15
C PRO A 226 -14.11 9.14 -14.33
N ALA A 227 -14.83 9.08 -15.45
CA ALA A 227 -14.51 9.81 -16.66
C ALA A 227 -14.71 11.33 -16.48
N ALA A 228 -13.61 12.08 -16.50
CA ALA A 228 -13.57 13.46 -17.01
C ALA A 228 -12.14 13.75 -17.51
N ALA A 229 -12.06 14.13 -18.79
CA ALA A 229 -10.87 14.54 -19.55
C ALA A 229 -9.73 13.49 -19.66
N ALA A 230 -9.71 12.75 -20.78
CA ALA A 230 -8.59 11.93 -21.29
C ALA A 230 -7.68 11.27 -20.21
N ALA A 231 -8.07 10.07 -19.74
CA ALA A 231 -7.36 9.34 -18.70
C ALA A 231 -5.89 9.01 -19.03
N PRO A 232 -4.96 9.11 -18.07
CA PRO A 232 -3.63 8.54 -18.22
C PRO A 232 -3.66 7.01 -18.08
N ALA A 233 -2.90 6.31 -18.93
CA ALA A 233 -2.75 4.86 -18.96
C ALA A 233 -2.56 4.19 -17.58
N ALA A 234 -3.09 2.98 -17.42
CA ALA A 234 -2.85 2.13 -16.25
C ALA A 234 -1.35 2.03 -15.93
N THR A 235 -0.97 2.14 -14.66
CA THR A 235 0.41 1.98 -14.19
C THR A 235 0.90 0.60 -14.63
N SER A 236 1.94 0.57 -15.47
CA SER A 236 2.48 -0.68 -16.01
C SER A 236 3.08 -1.56 -14.91
N GLU A 237 3.28 -2.85 -15.20
CA GLU A 237 3.99 -3.76 -14.29
C GLU A 237 5.38 -3.22 -13.93
N PHE A 238 6.06 -2.59 -14.89
CA PHE A 238 7.33 -1.94 -14.66
C PHE A 238 7.21 -0.78 -13.67
N ALA A 239 6.25 0.12 -13.87
CA ALA A 239 6.03 1.26 -12.99
C ALA A 239 5.62 0.83 -11.58
N HIS A 240 4.84 -0.25 -11.43
CA HIS A 240 4.52 -0.83 -10.14
C HIS A 240 5.74 -1.43 -9.44
N LYS A 241 6.57 -2.19 -10.17
CA LYS A 241 7.82 -2.76 -9.61
C LYS A 241 8.81 -1.66 -9.22
N LEU A 242 8.91 -0.61 -10.02
CA LEU A 242 9.74 0.56 -9.75
C LEU A 242 9.29 1.28 -8.46
N GLN A 243 7.98 1.51 -8.32
CA GLN A 243 7.37 2.04 -7.10
C GLN A 243 7.71 1.15 -5.88
N GLN A 244 7.48 -0.16 -5.99
CA GLN A 244 7.73 -1.09 -4.88
C GLN A 244 9.20 -1.06 -4.46
N LEU A 245 10.13 -1.14 -5.40
CA LEU A 245 11.57 -1.08 -5.10
C LEU A 245 11.96 0.22 -4.40
N ALA A 246 11.46 1.37 -4.87
CA ALA A 246 11.74 2.66 -4.25
C ALA A 246 11.19 2.72 -2.81
N THR A 247 9.94 2.30 -2.61
CA THR A 247 9.30 2.24 -1.28
C THR A 247 10.03 1.28 -0.34
N ASP A 248 10.46 0.11 -0.85
CA ASP A 248 11.22 -0.86 -0.07
C ASP A 248 12.59 -0.28 0.34
N GLN A 249 13.31 0.39 -0.56
CA GLN A 249 14.58 1.05 -0.20
C GLN A 249 14.35 2.17 0.84
N PHE A 250 13.29 2.97 0.69
CA PHE A 250 12.94 3.98 1.69
C PHE A 250 12.65 3.33 3.04
N GLY A 251 11.77 2.34 3.08
CA GLY A 251 11.39 1.63 4.31
C GLY A 251 12.59 1.08 5.09
N HIS A 252 13.55 0.49 4.39
CA HIS A 252 14.75 -0.07 5.02
C HIS A 252 15.76 0.99 5.48
N TYR A 253 15.92 2.10 4.73
CA TYR A 253 17.12 2.94 4.87
C TYR A 253 16.89 4.38 5.32
N HIS A 254 15.65 4.89 5.33
CA HIS A 254 15.36 6.31 5.58
C HIS A 254 15.80 6.84 6.97
N LEU A 255 16.02 5.96 7.94
CA LEU A 255 16.49 6.33 9.29
C LEU A 255 18.02 6.29 9.44
N TYR A 256 18.74 5.86 8.41
CA TYR A 256 20.20 5.78 8.42
C TYR A 256 20.81 6.92 7.64
N ASN A 257 21.84 7.55 8.19
CA ASN A 257 22.70 8.44 7.43
C ASN A 257 23.59 7.62 6.48
N GLU A 258 23.97 8.18 5.33
CA GLU A 258 24.78 7.52 4.31
C GLU A 258 26.14 7.01 4.79
N THR A 259 26.67 7.51 5.91
CA THR A 259 27.90 6.99 6.52
C THR A 259 27.68 5.81 7.47
N GLN A 260 26.44 5.41 7.73
CA GLN A 260 26.07 4.38 8.69
C GLN A 260 25.61 3.10 8.00
N SER A 261 26.01 1.95 8.53
CA SER A 261 25.41 0.66 8.15
C SER A 261 23.97 0.56 8.68
N PRO A 262 23.04 -0.07 7.93
CA PRO A 262 23.29 -0.83 6.70
C PRO A 262 23.29 0.02 5.41
N LEU A 263 22.98 1.32 5.47
CA LEU A 263 22.87 2.17 4.28
C LEU A 263 24.21 2.37 3.55
N ALA A 264 25.33 2.57 4.27
CA ALA A 264 26.64 2.74 3.64
C ALA A 264 27.05 1.54 2.75
N GLU A 265 26.72 0.33 3.20
CA GLU A 265 26.92 -0.92 2.47
C GLU A 265 25.96 -1.02 1.29
N GLN A 266 24.69 -0.65 1.48
CA GLN A 266 23.71 -0.64 0.40
C GLN A 266 24.06 0.38 -0.68
N ILE A 267 24.58 1.55 -0.31
CA ILE A 267 25.04 2.54 -1.29
C ILE A 267 26.10 1.92 -2.17
N ARG A 268 27.10 1.24 -1.61
CA ARG A 268 28.11 0.51 -2.39
C ARG A 268 27.45 -0.49 -3.36
N ALA A 269 26.48 -1.27 -2.87
CA ALA A 269 25.76 -2.23 -3.71
C ALA A 269 25.05 -1.55 -4.90
N TYR A 270 24.49 -0.34 -4.74
CA TYR A 270 23.89 0.40 -5.87
C TYR A 270 24.88 0.67 -7.00
N TRP A 271 26.14 0.98 -6.66
CA TRP A 271 27.20 1.22 -7.65
C TRP A 271 27.65 -0.08 -8.32
N GLU A 272 27.93 -1.10 -7.51
CA GLU A 272 28.46 -2.39 -7.98
C GLU A 272 27.44 -3.13 -8.87
N ASP A 273 26.15 -3.10 -8.52
CA ASP A 273 25.07 -3.68 -9.33
C ASP A 273 24.88 -3.02 -10.71
N LEU A 274 25.45 -1.83 -10.90
CA LEU A 274 25.44 -1.09 -12.17
C LEU A 274 26.78 -1.19 -12.90
N ASP A 275 27.68 -2.05 -12.44
CA ASP A 275 29.05 -2.18 -12.95
C ASP A 275 29.84 -0.86 -12.87
N MET A 276 29.54 -0.01 -11.88
CA MET A 276 30.23 1.27 -11.64
C MET A 276 31.17 1.16 -10.43
N SER A 277 32.35 1.76 -10.53
CA SER A 277 33.28 1.82 -9.40
C SER A 277 32.70 2.65 -8.26
N PHE A 278 32.62 2.08 -7.06
CA PHE A 278 32.14 2.77 -5.87
C PHE A 278 33.15 3.81 -5.37
N PRO A 279 32.84 5.13 -5.41
CA PRO A 279 33.77 6.19 -5.04
C PRO A 279 33.71 6.57 -3.54
N GLY A 280 32.93 5.83 -2.73
CA GLY A 280 32.64 6.18 -1.34
C GLY A 280 31.34 6.97 -1.17
N VAL A 281 30.76 6.93 0.04
CA VAL A 281 29.44 7.50 0.36
C VAL A 281 29.39 9.03 0.34
N GLN A 282 30.54 9.70 0.41
CA GLN A 282 30.66 11.17 0.33
C GLN A 282 30.44 11.70 -1.10
N THR A 283 30.51 10.82 -2.11
CA THR A 283 30.16 11.19 -3.48
C THR A 283 28.64 11.10 -3.65
N PRO A 284 27.98 12.11 -4.24
CA PRO A 284 26.53 12.07 -4.48
C PRO A 284 26.11 10.81 -5.24
N TRP A 285 25.22 10.02 -4.63
CA TRP A 285 24.78 8.73 -5.14
C TRP A 285 23.33 8.73 -5.64
N SER A 286 22.66 9.89 -5.65
CA SER A 286 21.25 10.02 -6.05
C SER A 286 20.95 9.57 -7.49
N ALA A 287 21.84 9.86 -8.44
CA ALA A 287 21.67 9.42 -9.82
C ALA A 287 21.92 7.92 -10.01
N VAL A 288 22.86 7.37 -9.24
CA VAL A 288 23.15 5.93 -9.21
C VAL A 288 21.95 5.18 -8.62
N PHE A 289 21.36 5.70 -7.54
CA PHE A 289 20.14 5.15 -6.95
C PHE A 289 18.98 5.06 -7.95
N VAL A 290 18.65 6.16 -8.65
CA VAL A 290 17.59 6.13 -9.68
C VAL A 290 17.94 5.13 -10.79
N SER A 291 19.18 5.14 -11.27
CA SER A 291 19.65 4.20 -12.30
C SER A 291 19.54 2.74 -11.87
N TRP A 292 19.83 2.46 -10.59
CA TRP A 292 19.75 1.14 -9.98
C TRP A 292 18.30 0.68 -9.89
N LEU A 293 17.40 1.56 -9.43
CA LEU A 293 15.97 1.29 -9.41
C LEU A 293 15.43 0.95 -10.81
N MET A 294 15.79 1.72 -11.84
CA MET A 294 15.38 1.44 -13.22
C MET A 294 15.87 0.07 -13.69
N ARG A 295 17.12 -0.28 -13.38
CA ARG A 295 17.70 -1.59 -13.74
C ARG A 295 16.99 -2.73 -13.04
N LYS A 296 16.79 -2.65 -11.72
CA LYS A 296 16.14 -3.69 -10.92
C LYS A 296 14.64 -3.83 -11.23
N ALA A 297 13.99 -2.74 -11.64
CA ALA A 297 12.62 -2.77 -12.16
C ALA A 297 12.53 -3.49 -13.52
N GLY A 298 13.64 -3.65 -14.24
CA GLY A 298 13.74 -4.45 -15.47
C GLY A 298 13.98 -3.65 -16.74
N ALA A 299 14.47 -2.40 -16.65
CA ALA A 299 14.86 -1.63 -17.81
C ALA A 299 16.17 -2.18 -18.37
N ALA A 300 16.16 -2.60 -19.63
CA ALA A 300 17.35 -3.04 -20.33
C ALA A 300 18.31 -1.85 -20.56
N PRO A 301 19.64 -2.09 -20.74
CA PRO A 301 20.60 -1.01 -20.99
C PRO A 301 20.23 -0.09 -22.17
N GLY A 302 19.56 -0.63 -23.20
CA GLY A 302 19.08 0.14 -24.36
C GLY A 302 17.76 0.88 -24.11
N GLU A 303 17.02 0.52 -23.06
CA GLU A 303 15.73 1.13 -22.72
C GLU A 303 15.87 2.29 -21.75
N PHE A 304 16.87 2.30 -20.86
CA PHE A 304 17.15 3.44 -19.98
C PHE A 304 18.66 3.64 -19.83
N LYS A 305 19.13 4.87 -20.09
CA LYS A 305 20.56 5.20 -20.03
C LYS A 305 21.03 5.44 -18.60
N ALA A 306 21.25 4.37 -17.84
CA ALA A 306 21.81 4.41 -16.49
C ALA A 306 23.09 5.27 -16.42
N SER A 307 23.19 6.12 -15.39
CA SER A 307 24.32 7.04 -15.21
C SER A 307 24.44 7.49 -13.76
N ASN A 308 25.65 7.80 -13.33
CA ASN A 308 25.94 8.49 -12.07
C ASN A 308 25.66 10.00 -12.10
N ALA A 309 24.90 10.50 -13.08
CA ALA A 309 24.55 11.92 -13.20
C ALA A 309 23.14 12.07 -13.78
N HIS A 310 22.28 12.81 -13.08
CA HIS A 310 20.87 13.02 -13.44
C HIS A 310 20.70 13.62 -14.85
N SER A 311 21.50 14.64 -15.15
CA SER A 311 21.46 15.37 -16.43
C SER A 311 21.68 14.47 -17.65
N ARG A 312 22.40 13.35 -17.53
CA ARG A 312 22.67 12.44 -18.66
C ARG A 312 21.45 11.62 -19.08
N PHE A 313 20.76 11.00 -18.13
CA PHE A 313 19.55 10.23 -18.46
C PHE A 313 18.36 11.13 -18.78
N VAL A 314 18.31 12.33 -18.19
CA VAL A 314 17.32 13.35 -18.55
C VAL A 314 17.53 13.82 -19.99
N TYR A 315 18.74 14.23 -20.36
CA TYR A 315 19.03 14.67 -21.72
C TYR A 315 18.64 13.59 -22.73
N TRP A 316 18.99 12.32 -22.43
CA TRP A 316 18.62 11.17 -23.25
C TRP A 316 17.09 11.02 -23.39
N ALA A 317 16.35 11.11 -22.29
CA ALA A 317 14.89 11.06 -22.31
C ALA A 317 14.25 12.26 -23.04
N ILE A 318 14.88 13.44 -23.03
CA ILE A 318 14.44 14.59 -23.84
C ILE A 318 14.66 14.30 -25.34
N GLN A 319 15.80 13.71 -25.72
CA GLN A 319 16.02 13.33 -27.12
C GLN A 319 15.04 12.25 -27.57
N ASN A 320 14.70 11.29 -26.71
CA ASN A 320 13.65 10.32 -26.98
C ASN A 320 12.29 10.98 -27.27
N LEU A 321 11.90 11.96 -26.46
CA LEU A 321 10.66 12.71 -26.71
C LEU A 321 10.69 13.40 -28.08
N LYS A 322 11.76 14.15 -28.38
CA LYS A 322 11.92 14.86 -29.66
C LYS A 322 11.84 13.94 -30.88
N ASN A 323 12.39 12.74 -30.75
CA ASN A 323 12.44 11.74 -31.81
C ASN A 323 11.23 10.79 -31.79
N ASN A 324 10.27 10.99 -30.88
CA ASN A 324 9.14 10.09 -30.64
C ASN A 324 9.57 8.61 -30.48
N ALA A 325 10.70 8.38 -29.80
CA ALA A 325 11.37 7.10 -29.65
C ALA A 325 11.50 6.71 -28.17
N GLY A 326 11.87 5.45 -27.93
CA GLY A 326 12.17 4.94 -26.58
C GLY A 326 10.97 4.84 -25.64
N LEU A 327 11.21 4.20 -24.49
CA LEU A 327 10.21 3.93 -23.45
C LEU A 327 10.23 4.95 -22.31
N PHE A 328 11.20 5.86 -22.28
CA PHE A 328 11.24 6.95 -21.30
C PHE A 328 11.44 8.28 -22.00
N ARG A 329 10.53 9.22 -21.74
CA ARG A 329 10.42 10.48 -22.48
C ARG A 329 10.23 11.65 -21.51
N ALA A 330 11.11 12.64 -21.59
CA ALA A 330 11.09 13.77 -20.66
C ALA A 330 10.32 14.94 -21.24
N TYR A 331 9.19 15.29 -20.62
CA TYR A 331 8.31 16.39 -21.01
C TYR A 331 8.58 17.66 -20.20
N PRO A 332 8.34 18.86 -20.78
CA PRO A 332 8.16 20.08 -20.02
C PRO A 332 7.03 19.92 -18.99
N LEU A 333 7.13 20.62 -17.86
CA LEU A 333 6.18 20.45 -16.74
C LEU A 333 4.72 20.79 -17.12
N ALA A 334 4.54 21.73 -18.06
CA ALA A 334 3.22 22.14 -18.53
C ALA A 334 2.57 21.12 -19.48
N ASP A 335 3.35 20.17 -20.00
CA ASP A 335 2.90 19.28 -21.07
C ASP A 335 2.56 17.88 -20.56
N TYR A 336 2.93 17.54 -19.32
CA TYR A 336 2.74 16.20 -18.78
C TYR A 336 2.54 16.19 -17.26
N ALA A 337 1.40 15.65 -16.82
CA ALA A 337 1.11 15.39 -15.41
C ALA A 337 1.82 14.08 -14.97
N PRO A 338 2.66 14.11 -13.93
CA PRO A 338 3.37 12.94 -13.44
C PRO A 338 2.41 11.83 -12.97
N LYS A 339 2.88 10.58 -13.02
CA LYS A 339 2.19 9.37 -12.56
C LYS A 339 3.17 8.51 -11.76
N VAL A 340 2.63 7.54 -11.03
CA VAL A 340 3.47 6.53 -10.35
C VAL A 340 4.37 5.83 -11.37
N GLY A 341 5.67 5.74 -11.06
CA GLY A 341 6.70 5.19 -11.94
C GLY A 341 7.38 6.22 -12.85
N ASP A 342 6.89 7.46 -12.91
CA ASP A 342 7.59 8.56 -13.60
C ASP A 342 8.73 9.11 -12.74
N ILE A 343 9.61 9.91 -13.33
CA ILE A 343 10.73 10.55 -12.63
C ILE A 343 10.56 12.07 -12.73
N ILE A 344 10.61 12.78 -11.61
CA ILE A 344 10.57 14.24 -11.60
C ILE A 344 12.00 14.76 -11.42
N GLN A 345 12.40 15.69 -12.28
CA GLN A 345 13.70 16.38 -12.19
C GLN A 345 13.53 17.79 -11.63
N ASN A 346 14.47 18.20 -10.76
CA ASN A 346 14.63 19.57 -10.31
C ASN A 346 16.08 20.07 -10.42
N ASN A 347 16.22 21.38 -10.42
CA ASN A 347 17.49 22.06 -10.23
C ASN A 347 18.14 21.70 -8.90
N ARG A 348 19.44 21.91 -8.77
CA ARG A 348 20.19 21.73 -7.52
C ARG A 348 21.06 22.97 -7.29
N ASP A 349 21.51 23.16 -6.05
CA ASP A 349 22.50 24.18 -5.67
C ASP A 349 22.08 25.62 -6.02
N GLY A 350 20.78 25.92 -5.92
CA GLY A 350 20.22 27.26 -6.14
C GLY A 350 20.08 27.64 -7.62
N GLN A 351 20.35 26.72 -8.54
CA GLN A 351 20.22 26.97 -9.97
C GLN A 351 18.75 27.08 -10.42
N THR A 352 18.54 27.75 -11.55
CA THR A 352 17.21 27.97 -12.16
C THR A 352 17.21 27.60 -13.65
N LEU A 353 17.87 26.50 -13.99
CA LEU A 353 17.95 25.98 -15.36
C LEU A 353 16.56 25.55 -15.87
N THR A 354 16.34 25.75 -17.16
CA THR A 354 15.06 25.48 -17.84
C THR A 354 15.08 24.15 -18.60
N TYR A 355 13.89 23.68 -19.00
CA TYR A 355 13.78 22.54 -19.91
C TYR A 355 14.58 22.75 -21.21
N SER A 356 14.56 23.96 -21.78
CA SER A 356 15.35 24.28 -22.98
C SER A 356 16.85 24.12 -22.75
N PHE A 357 17.35 24.51 -21.57
CA PHE A 357 18.75 24.32 -21.22
C PHE A 357 19.09 22.82 -21.10
N ALA A 358 18.27 22.06 -20.37
CA ALA A 358 18.40 20.60 -20.24
C ALA A 358 18.35 19.87 -21.59
N SER A 359 17.61 20.42 -22.56
CA SER A 359 17.48 19.89 -23.91
C SER A 359 18.75 19.99 -24.76
N ALA A 360 19.68 20.88 -24.39
CA ALA A 360 20.91 21.18 -25.13
C ALA A 360 22.18 20.74 -24.39
N HIS A 361 22.12 20.43 -23.10
CA HIS A 361 23.27 20.14 -22.27
C HIS A 361 23.17 18.77 -21.58
N GLN A 362 24.26 18.02 -21.57
CA GLN A 362 24.35 16.70 -20.92
C GLN A 362 25.02 16.73 -19.55
N SER A 363 25.52 17.89 -19.12
CA SER A 363 26.25 18.05 -17.87
C SER A 363 25.82 19.34 -17.18
N TYR A 364 25.13 19.17 -16.05
CA TYR A 364 24.72 20.23 -15.14
C TYR A 364 24.23 19.61 -13.82
N ALA A 365 24.29 20.40 -12.74
CA ALA A 365 23.80 20.01 -11.44
C ALA A 365 22.27 19.93 -11.44
N SER A 366 21.74 18.76 -11.11
CA SER A 366 20.30 18.53 -10.98
C SER A 366 20.07 17.33 -10.06
N HIS A 367 18.82 17.14 -9.66
CA HIS A 367 18.37 15.99 -8.91
C HIS A 367 17.13 15.40 -9.57
N SER A 368 16.94 14.09 -9.43
CA SER A 368 15.75 13.40 -9.90
C SER A 368 15.34 12.34 -8.88
N ALA A 369 14.03 12.12 -8.77
CA ALA A 369 13.45 11.13 -7.86
C ALA A 369 12.22 10.47 -8.52
N VAL A 370 11.95 9.22 -8.13
CA VAL A 370 10.86 8.40 -8.69
C VAL A 370 9.56 8.76 -8.01
N VAL A 371 8.49 9.00 -8.77
CA VAL A 371 7.14 9.19 -8.25
C VAL A 371 6.59 7.85 -7.77
N THR A 372 6.31 7.74 -6.47
CA THR A 372 5.81 6.52 -5.83
C THR A 372 4.35 6.63 -5.39
N GLU A 373 3.82 7.84 -5.30
CA GLU A 373 2.43 8.09 -4.91
C GLU A 373 1.90 9.32 -5.62
N ARG A 374 0.60 9.34 -5.87
CA ARG A 374 -0.18 10.56 -6.05
C ARG A 374 -1.35 10.56 -5.09
N GLY A 375 -1.67 11.74 -4.59
CA GLY A 375 -2.79 11.91 -3.69
C GLY A 375 -3.33 13.32 -3.76
N GLN A 376 -4.34 13.56 -2.94
CA GLN A 376 -4.94 14.86 -2.74
C GLN A 376 -5.24 15.02 -1.26
N ASP A 377 -4.95 16.19 -0.71
CA ASP A 377 -5.33 16.55 0.65
C ASP A 377 -5.84 18.00 0.71
N GLY A 378 -5.99 18.54 1.92
CA GLY A 378 -6.46 19.92 2.13
C GLY A 378 -5.58 21.01 1.51
N GLN A 379 -4.37 20.69 1.04
CA GLN A 379 -3.47 21.61 0.33
C GLN A 379 -3.52 21.46 -1.20
N GLY A 380 -4.34 20.55 -1.71
CA GLY A 380 -4.50 20.26 -3.13
C GLY A 380 -3.86 18.93 -3.55
N GLU A 381 -3.75 18.72 -4.86
CA GLU A 381 -3.11 17.54 -5.41
C GLU A 381 -1.61 17.53 -5.13
N TYR A 382 -1.05 16.34 -4.95
CA TYR A 382 0.37 16.14 -4.74
C TYR A 382 0.86 14.82 -5.34
N ALA A 383 2.17 14.74 -5.55
CA ALA A 383 2.92 13.51 -5.75
C ALA A 383 3.93 13.31 -4.61
N ILE A 384 4.22 12.06 -4.26
CA ILE A 384 5.37 11.73 -3.42
C ILE A 384 6.45 11.14 -4.32
N THR A 385 7.67 11.64 -4.16
CA THR A 385 8.84 11.09 -4.81
C THR A 385 9.78 10.46 -3.80
N ILE A 386 10.43 9.36 -4.17
CA ILE A 386 11.51 8.73 -3.39
C ILE A 386 12.81 8.81 -4.19
N GLY A 387 13.86 9.29 -3.54
CA GLY A 387 15.18 9.52 -4.12
C GLY A 387 16.31 9.15 -3.17
N GLY A 388 17.48 8.87 -3.73
CA GLY A 388 18.70 8.64 -2.97
C GLY A 388 19.41 9.94 -2.63
N ASN A 389 20.27 9.93 -1.62
CA ASN A 389 21.06 11.08 -1.15
C ASN A 389 20.23 12.34 -0.91
N GLU A 390 19.00 12.17 -0.43
CA GLU A 390 18.11 13.25 -0.02
C GLU A 390 18.26 13.42 1.50
N ASN A 391 18.85 14.54 1.92
CA ASN A 391 19.32 14.72 3.31
C ASN A 391 20.26 13.59 3.77
N ASN A 392 21.16 13.15 2.88
CA ASN A 392 22.14 12.10 3.13
C ASN A 392 21.50 10.74 3.50
N THR A 393 20.32 10.44 2.97
CA THR A 393 19.62 9.15 3.14
C THR A 393 18.80 8.78 1.89
N VAL A 394 18.05 7.67 1.93
CA VAL A 394 16.95 7.42 0.99
C VAL A 394 15.75 8.22 1.48
N GLY A 395 15.46 9.33 0.81
CA GLY A 395 14.46 10.30 1.24
C GLY A 395 13.16 10.21 0.46
N ARG A 396 12.14 10.83 1.06
CA ARG A 396 10.84 11.09 0.42
C ARG A 396 10.62 12.59 0.36
N GLN A 397 10.06 13.08 -0.75
CA GLN A 397 9.68 14.48 -0.93
C GLN A 397 8.25 14.58 -1.43
N ARG A 398 7.57 15.64 -0.99
CA ARG A 398 6.27 16.02 -1.51
C ARG A 398 6.44 17.02 -2.65
N VAL A 399 5.80 16.73 -3.78
CA VAL A 399 5.71 17.61 -4.94
C VAL A 399 4.28 18.10 -5.06
N ALA A 400 4.06 19.40 -4.90
CA ALA A 400 2.73 19.98 -5.08
C ALA A 400 2.31 19.96 -6.55
N LEU A 401 1.06 19.63 -6.83
CA LEU A 401 0.47 19.63 -8.16
C LEU A 401 -0.62 20.73 -8.26
N ASP A 402 -0.90 21.18 -9.47
CA ASP A 402 -2.01 22.08 -9.77
C ASP A 402 -3.32 21.32 -10.00
N SER A 403 -4.40 22.06 -10.25
CA SER A 403 -5.73 21.49 -10.44
C SER A 403 -5.84 20.62 -11.68
N ASN A 404 -4.85 20.67 -12.59
CA ASN A 404 -4.77 19.82 -13.77
C ASN A 404 -3.75 18.68 -13.57
N GLY A 405 -3.20 18.53 -12.36
CA GLY A 405 -2.23 17.51 -12.00
C GLY A 405 -0.79 17.79 -12.45
N TYR A 406 -0.49 18.97 -13.00
CA TYR A 406 0.88 19.32 -13.38
C TYR A 406 1.71 19.75 -12.18
N VAL A 407 3.03 19.56 -12.27
CA VAL A 407 3.96 19.96 -11.20
C VAL A 407 3.92 21.47 -10.99
N LYS A 408 3.54 21.91 -9.77
CA LYS A 408 3.67 23.32 -9.38
C LYS A 408 5.13 23.68 -9.21
N GLN A 409 5.51 24.81 -9.80
CA GLN A 409 6.84 25.37 -9.59
C GLN A 409 7.08 25.79 -8.15
N ARG A 410 8.36 25.85 -7.77
CA ARG A 410 8.83 26.31 -6.47
C ARG A 410 10.01 27.27 -6.63
N ALA A 411 10.19 28.16 -5.66
CA ALA A 411 11.20 29.23 -5.74
C ALA A 411 12.65 28.71 -5.65
N ILE A 412 12.90 27.74 -4.77
CA ILE A 412 14.23 27.17 -4.57
C ILE A 412 14.32 25.88 -5.37
N ASN A 413 15.37 25.74 -6.18
CA ASN A 413 15.61 24.55 -6.99
C ASN A 413 14.37 24.16 -7.82
N PRO A 414 13.91 25.05 -8.73
CA PRO A 414 12.70 24.83 -9.53
C PRO A 414 12.77 23.52 -10.32
N TYR A 415 11.61 22.94 -10.59
CA TYR A 415 11.49 21.72 -11.38
C TYR A 415 11.86 21.98 -12.85
N ILE A 416 12.36 20.96 -13.56
CA ILE A 416 12.83 21.10 -14.95
C ILE A 416 11.94 20.31 -15.89
N SER A 417 11.74 19.02 -15.60
CA SER A 417 11.01 18.09 -16.48
C SER A 417 10.40 16.94 -15.71
N VAL A 418 9.44 16.26 -16.33
CA VAL A 418 8.94 14.96 -15.89
C VAL A 418 9.30 13.91 -16.94
N ILE A 419 10.00 12.84 -16.55
CA ILE A 419 10.26 11.69 -17.41
C ILE A 419 9.08 10.73 -17.27
N GLN A 420 8.29 10.63 -18.34
CA GLN A 420 7.25 9.62 -18.50
C GLN A 420 7.87 8.23 -18.66
N CYS A 421 7.34 7.26 -17.92
CA CYS A 421 7.53 5.84 -18.13
C CYS A 421 6.44 5.27 -19.06
N LEU A 422 6.84 4.71 -20.20
CA LEU A 422 5.97 4.02 -21.16
C LEU A 422 6.16 2.49 -21.17
N LYS A 423 7.13 1.99 -20.40
CA LYS A 423 7.47 0.56 -20.33
C LYS A 423 6.41 -0.21 -19.55
#